data_AF-A0A970EFM0-F1
#
_entry.id   AF-A0A970EFM0-F1
#
_cell.length_a   1.000
_cell.length_b   1.000
_cell.length_c   1.000
_cell.angle_alpha   90.00
_cell.angle_beta   90.00
_cell.angle_gamma   90.00
#
_symmetry.space_group_name_H-M   'P 1'
#
loop_
_entity.id
_entity.type
_entity.pdbx_description
1 polymer ?
#
loop_
_entity_poly.entity_id
_entity_poly.type
_entity_poly.pdbx_seq_one_letter_code
_entity_poly.pdbx_strand_id
1 'polypeptide(L)'
;MKKTTLVILTIIFVFIIIASLISKDVVITSSTQGDFIKWVDFTVPYEALVKAYTLDKESYGKEVKLNWVEMLSYLAAKNGGNFKNYKNSQLDALAKELRSGKTMEELTKDLKYYPYYLEAYTAILGNFVGEYEIQVGVDENGEKIWEKRYGLKVFSPIAKNFPYHHYDDFGNSRTFGFKRRHLGNDLMGQVGTPIVAVEGGVVEALGWNKYGGWRIGIRSFDKKRYYYYAHLRQNFPYHKSLQVGSIVKSGDVIG
;
A
#
# COMPACT_ATOMS: atom_id res chain seq x y z
N MET A 1 47.14 28.14 32.14
CA MET A 1 46.35 26.90 32.18
C MET A 1 44.82 27.07 32.38
N LYS A 2 44.23 28.29 32.35
CA LYS A 2 42.77 28.45 32.60
C LYS A 2 41.90 28.77 31.37
N LYS A 3 42.44 29.40 30.32
CA LYS A 3 41.65 29.79 29.13
C LYS A 3 41.48 28.67 28.10
N THR A 4 42.53 27.88 27.84
CA THR A 4 42.50 26.77 26.87
C THR A 4 41.58 25.63 27.34
N THR A 5 41.58 25.31 28.63
CA THR A 5 40.69 24.30 29.21
C THR A 5 39.23 24.71 29.13
N LEU A 6 38.92 26.00 29.32
CA LEU A 6 37.55 26.51 29.25
C LEU A 6 37.00 26.46 27.81
N VAL A 7 37.82 26.80 26.81
CA VAL A 7 37.43 26.73 25.39
C VAL A 7 37.15 25.28 24.95
N ILE A 8 37.97 24.33 25.40
CA ILE A 8 37.77 22.90 25.10
C ILE A 8 36.47 22.39 25.76
N LEU A 9 36.19 22.77 27.00
CA LEU A 9 34.95 22.42 27.69
C LEU A 9 33.70 22.97 26.98
N THR A 10 33.74 24.21 26.50
CA THR A 10 32.61 24.81 25.75
C THR A 10 32.37 24.10 24.41
N ILE A 11 33.44 23.75 23.68
CA ILE A 11 33.32 23.03 22.40
C ILE A 11 32.73 21.63 22.61
N ILE A 12 33.18 20.91 23.64
CA ILE A 12 32.62 19.59 24.00
C ILE A 12 31.14 19.71 24.36
N PHE A 13 30.76 20.74 25.13
CA PHE A 13 29.37 20.96 25.54
C PHE A 13 28.45 21.28 24.35
N VAL A 14 28.92 22.09 23.40
CA VAL A 14 28.19 22.38 22.15
C VAL A 14 28.06 21.13 21.28
N PHE A 15 29.11 20.29 21.21
CA PHE A 15 29.06 19.03 20.47
C PHE A 15 28.06 18.03 21.08
N ILE A 16 27.96 17.96 22.42
CA ILE A 16 26.99 17.11 23.12
C ILE A 16 25.55 17.60 22.86
N ILE A 17 25.32 18.91 22.85
CA ILE A 17 24.00 19.49 22.55
C ILE A 17 23.60 19.20 21.10
N ILE A 18 24.52 19.38 20.14
CA ILE A 18 24.26 19.06 18.72
C ILE A 18 24.03 17.56 18.52
N ALA A 19 24.79 16.69 19.20
CA ALA A 19 24.55 15.25 19.17
C ALA A 19 23.16 14.88 19.73
N SER A 20 22.72 15.54 20.81
CA SER A 20 21.38 15.32 21.38
C SER A 20 20.23 15.83 20.49
N LEU A 21 20.49 16.81 19.62
CA LEU A 21 19.51 17.34 18.66
C LEU A 21 19.43 16.50 17.36
N ILE A 22 20.49 15.76 17.03
CA ILE A 22 20.56 14.90 15.84
C ILE A 22 20.02 13.48 16.15
N SER A 23 20.09 13.03 17.40
CA SER A 23 19.40 11.83 17.86
C SER A 23 17.90 12.09 18.06
N LYS A 24 17.17 12.34 16.97
CA LYS A 24 15.75 11.95 16.91
C LYS A 24 15.70 10.44 16.78
N ASP A 25 16.04 9.76 17.87
CA ASP A 25 15.80 8.34 18.01
C ASP A 25 14.29 8.13 17.89
N VAL A 26 13.90 7.33 16.91
CA VAL A 26 12.55 6.79 16.81
C VAL A 26 12.35 5.95 18.08
N VAL A 27 11.67 6.52 19.07
CA VAL A 27 11.27 5.81 20.29
C VAL A 27 10.18 4.82 19.90
N ILE A 28 10.57 3.59 19.58
CA ILE A 28 9.63 2.46 19.47
C ILE A 28 9.56 1.83 20.85
N THR A 29 8.50 2.16 21.60
CA THR A 29 8.15 1.46 22.84
C THR A 29 7.81 0.01 22.50
N SER A 30 8.70 -0.92 22.85
CA SER A 30 8.39 -2.35 22.84
C SER A 30 7.51 -2.65 24.06
N SER A 31 6.23 -2.85 23.82
CA SER A 31 5.27 -3.36 24.80
C SER A 31 4.76 -4.69 24.28
N THR A 32 5.07 -5.75 25.02
CA THR A 32 4.66 -7.13 24.78
C THR A 32 3.15 -7.28 25.04
N GLN A 33 2.34 -7.17 23.98
CA GLN A 33 0.94 -7.60 23.97
C GLN A 33 0.48 -7.84 22.53
N GLY A 34 0.76 -9.04 22.00
CA GLY A 34 0.52 -9.43 20.60
C GLY A 34 1.46 -8.70 19.62
N ASP A 35 2.29 -9.42 18.88
CA ASP A 35 3.07 -8.81 17.80
C ASP A 35 2.10 -8.43 16.67
N PHE A 36 1.65 -7.17 16.67
CA PHE A 36 0.92 -6.56 15.58
C PHE A 36 1.69 -5.34 15.06
N ILE A 37 1.56 -5.06 13.76
CA ILE A 37 2.11 -3.86 13.14
C ILE A 37 1.56 -2.63 13.88
N LYS A 38 2.43 -1.89 14.57
CA LYS A 38 2.02 -0.69 15.33
C LYS A 38 1.77 0.50 14.41
N TRP A 39 2.73 0.78 13.53
CA TRP A 39 2.69 1.90 12.60
C TRP A 39 3.74 1.73 11.49
N VAL A 40 3.37 2.06 10.26
CA VAL A 40 4.31 2.14 9.14
C VAL A 40 3.87 3.28 8.23
N ASP A 41 4.82 4.16 7.87
CA ASP A 41 4.60 5.15 6.83
C ASP A 41 4.92 4.51 5.47
N PHE A 42 3.89 4.26 4.68
CA PHE A 42 4.08 3.72 3.33
C PHE A 42 4.40 4.85 2.34
N THR A 43 5.69 5.14 2.22
CA THR A 43 6.23 6.24 1.38
C THR A 43 7.01 5.74 0.17
N VAL A 44 6.75 4.49 -0.25
CA VAL A 44 7.35 3.90 -1.45
C VAL A 44 6.94 4.74 -2.67
N PRO A 45 7.89 5.30 -3.43
CA PRO A 45 7.59 6.16 -4.56
C PRO A 45 7.02 5.35 -5.72
N TYR A 46 6.25 6.01 -6.58
CA TYR A 46 5.61 5.38 -7.74
C TYR A 46 6.62 4.65 -8.63
N GLU A 47 7.80 5.22 -8.84
CA GLU A 47 8.88 4.64 -9.65
C GLU A 47 9.37 3.31 -9.07
N ALA A 48 9.44 3.19 -7.74
CA ALA A 48 9.82 1.95 -7.07
C ALA A 48 8.73 0.88 -7.18
N LEU A 49 7.45 1.27 -7.03
CA LEU A 49 6.31 0.38 -7.22
C LEU A 49 6.30 -0.20 -8.65
N VAL A 50 6.40 0.67 -9.66
CA VAL A 50 6.43 0.26 -11.07
C VAL A 50 7.62 -0.66 -11.33
N LYS A 51 8.82 -0.28 -10.89
CA LYS A 51 10.02 -1.08 -11.15
C LYS A 51 9.95 -2.46 -10.49
N ALA A 52 9.52 -2.55 -9.23
CA ALA A 52 9.38 -3.81 -8.53
C ALA A 52 8.29 -4.69 -9.17
N TYR A 53 7.14 -4.10 -9.50
CA TYR A 53 6.07 -4.79 -10.22
C TYR A 53 6.53 -5.32 -11.59
N THR A 54 7.26 -4.53 -12.38
CA THR A 54 7.78 -4.96 -13.67
C THR A 54 8.72 -6.15 -13.51
N LEU A 55 9.65 -6.10 -12.54
CA LEU A 55 10.56 -7.22 -12.26
C LEU A 55 9.82 -8.50 -11.82
N ASP A 56 8.78 -8.35 -11.00
CA ASP A 56 7.90 -9.44 -10.58
C ASP A 56 7.17 -10.05 -11.78
N LYS A 57 6.50 -9.23 -12.59
CA LYS A 57 5.77 -9.68 -13.78
C LYS A 57 6.68 -10.35 -14.81
N GLU A 58 7.83 -9.74 -15.11
CA GLU A 58 8.79 -10.26 -16.10
C GLU A 58 9.50 -11.55 -15.66
N SER A 59 9.50 -11.84 -14.36
CA SER A 59 10.06 -13.08 -13.82
C SER A 59 9.05 -14.22 -13.70
N TYR A 60 7.77 -13.95 -13.98
CA TYR A 60 6.75 -14.99 -13.99
C TYR A 60 7.06 -16.06 -15.05
N GLY A 61 7.00 -17.33 -14.64
CA GLY A 61 7.34 -18.49 -15.48
C GLY A 61 8.85 -18.73 -15.71
N LYS A 62 9.74 -17.93 -15.09
CA LYS A 62 11.20 -18.15 -15.13
C LYS A 62 11.66 -18.97 -13.93
N GLU A 63 12.86 -19.54 -14.03
CA GLU A 63 13.50 -20.32 -12.96
C GLU A 63 13.52 -19.58 -11.62
N VAL A 64 13.90 -18.29 -11.65
CA VAL A 64 13.88 -17.42 -10.47
C VAL A 64 12.73 -16.43 -10.57
N LYS A 65 11.67 -16.68 -9.79
CA LYS A 65 10.55 -15.73 -9.60
C LYS A 65 10.96 -14.65 -8.62
N LEU A 66 10.80 -13.38 -9.01
CA LEU A 66 10.98 -12.23 -8.13
C LEU A 66 9.64 -11.82 -7.53
N ASN A 67 9.62 -11.43 -6.25
CA ASN A 67 8.42 -10.97 -5.56
C ASN A 67 8.53 -9.47 -5.24
N TRP A 68 7.66 -8.66 -5.81
CA TRP A 68 7.73 -7.20 -5.65
C TRP A 68 7.61 -6.75 -4.20
N VAL A 69 6.78 -7.41 -3.37
CA VAL A 69 6.59 -7.05 -1.96
C VAL A 69 7.89 -7.31 -1.18
N GLU A 70 8.52 -8.45 -1.39
CA GLU A 70 9.80 -8.77 -0.74
C GLU A 70 10.91 -7.81 -1.17
N MET A 71 10.98 -7.47 -2.46
CA MET A 71 11.96 -6.54 -2.98
C MET A 71 11.81 -5.12 -2.40
N LEU A 72 10.58 -4.64 -2.29
CA LEU A 72 10.28 -3.35 -1.66
C LEU A 72 10.58 -3.38 -0.17
N SER A 73 10.28 -4.48 0.51
CA SER A 73 10.56 -4.68 1.93
C SER A 73 12.06 -4.74 2.22
N TYR A 74 12.84 -5.36 1.33
CA TYR A 74 14.29 -5.35 1.37
C TYR A 74 14.85 -3.92 1.28
N LEU A 75 14.37 -3.11 0.32
CA LEU A 75 14.82 -1.73 0.21
C LEU A 75 14.39 -0.87 1.40
N ALA A 76 13.17 -1.08 1.91
CA ALA A 76 12.70 -0.38 3.11
C ALA A 76 13.58 -0.72 4.32
N ALA A 77 13.91 -2.00 4.53
CA ALA A 77 14.80 -2.43 5.59
C ALA A 77 16.21 -1.84 5.43
N LYS A 78 16.74 -1.80 4.21
CA LYS A 78 18.08 -1.26 3.92
C LYS A 78 18.17 0.26 4.11
N ASN A 79 17.09 0.98 3.81
CA ASN A 79 17.06 2.45 3.84
C ASN A 79 16.35 3.02 5.09
N GLY A 80 15.96 2.17 6.05
CA GLY A 80 15.21 2.61 7.23
C GLY A 80 13.83 3.19 6.90
N GLY A 81 13.16 2.67 5.88
CA GLY A 81 11.85 3.13 5.40
C GLY A 81 11.89 4.42 4.58
N ASN A 82 13.07 4.99 4.34
CA ASN A 82 13.23 6.26 3.64
C ASN A 82 13.60 6.05 2.16
N PHE A 83 12.69 6.44 1.26
CA PHE A 83 12.88 6.30 -0.19
C PHE A 83 13.31 7.59 -0.90
N LYS A 84 13.66 8.65 -0.17
CA LYS A 84 13.98 9.98 -0.74
C LYS A 84 15.14 9.95 -1.76
N ASN A 85 16.04 8.98 -1.64
CA ASN A 85 17.19 8.77 -2.53
C ASN A 85 17.07 7.50 -3.39
N TYR A 86 15.84 6.99 -3.58
CA TYR A 86 15.60 5.79 -4.36
C TYR A 86 16.14 5.90 -5.80
N LYS A 87 16.72 4.81 -6.31
CA LYS A 87 17.14 4.66 -7.71
C LYS A 87 16.80 3.27 -8.20
N ASN A 88 16.35 3.15 -9.46
CA ASN A 88 16.06 1.85 -10.09
C ASN A 88 17.21 0.84 -10.00
N SER A 89 18.47 1.32 -10.02
CA SER A 89 19.66 0.49 -9.87
C SER A 89 19.71 -0.30 -8.56
N GLN A 90 19.02 0.14 -7.50
CA GLN A 90 18.92 -0.60 -6.25
C GLN A 90 18.09 -1.89 -6.41
N LEU A 91 16.96 -1.81 -7.12
CA LEU A 91 16.15 -2.99 -7.45
C LEU A 91 16.81 -3.86 -8.53
N ASP A 92 17.51 -3.26 -9.49
CA ASP A 92 18.28 -4.01 -10.49
C ASP A 92 19.41 -4.83 -9.84
N ALA A 93 20.13 -4.23 -8.89
CA ALA A 93 21.16 -4.93 -8.13
C ALA A 93 20.57 -6.10 -7.33
N LEU A 94 19.46 -5.89 -6.63
CA LEU A 94 18.78 -6.97 -5.90
C LEU A 94 18.32 -8.08 -6.84
N ALA A 95 17.68 -7.73 -7.97
CA ALA A 95 17.24 -8.71 -8.96
C ALA A 95 18.41 -9.55 -9.50
N LYS A 96 19.58 -8.93 -9.71
CA LYS A 96 20.80 -9.63 -10.16
C LYS A 96 21.29 -10.63 -9.12
N GLU A 97 21.34 -10.24 -7.84
CA GLU A 97 21.76 -11.13 -6.75
C GLU A 97 20.82 -12.34 -6.64
N LEU A 98 19.50 -12.12 -6.67
CA LEU A 98 18.50 -13.20 -6.62
C LEU A 98 18.62 -14.15 -7.81
N ARG A 99 18.77 -13.60 -9.03
CA ARG A 99 18.97 -14.40 -10.25
C ARG A 99 20.30 -15.16 -10.28
N SER A 100 21.27 -14.77 -9.45
CA SER A 100 22.53 -15.49 -9.29
C SER A 100 22.43 -16.70 -8.35
N GLY A 101 21.25 -16.97 -7.78
CA GLY A 101 20.98 -18.10 -6.90
C GLY A 101 20.97 -17.75 -5.41
N LYS A 102 21.22 -16.49 -5.03
CA LYS A 102 21.07 -16.06 -3.63
C LYS A 102 19.60 -16.00 -3.25
N THR A 103 19.30 -16.39 -2.01
CA THR A 103 17.95 -16.34 -1.47
C THR A 103 17.65 -14.99 -0.81
N MET A 104 16.37 -14.65 -0.65
CA MET A 104 15.99 -13.43 0.05
C MET A 104 16.41 -13.50 1.53
N GLU A 105 16.35 -14.69 2.12
CA GLU A 105 16.78 -15.00 3.48
C GLU A 105 18.28 -14.69 3.67
N GLU A 106 19.14 -15.12 2.75
CA GLU A 106 20.58 -14.82 2.80
C GLU A 106 20.87 -13.33 2.69
N LEU A 107 20.14 -12.63 1.82
CA LEU A 107 20.32 -11.20 1.56
C LEU A 107 19.78 -10.33 2.71
N THR A 108 18.87 -10.85 3.52
CA THR A 108 18.19 -10.11 4.60
C THR A 108 18.62 -10.53 6.00
N LYS A 109 19.53 -11.51 6.15
CA LYS A 109 19.96 -12.07 7.44
C LYS A 109 20.40 -11.01 8.47
N ASP A 110 21.05 -9.94 8.02
CA ASP A 110 21.57 -8.86 8.88
C ASP A 110 20.61 -7.65 8.94
N LEU A 111 19.47 -7.72 8.23
CA LEU A 111 18.47 -6.67 8.17
C LEU A 111 17.40 -6.90 9.24
N LYS A 112 17.69 -6.50 10.48
CA LYS A 112 16.81 -6.67 11.66
C LYS A 112 15.33 -6.30 11.42
N TYR A 113 15.07 -5.27 10.61
CA TYR A 113 13.71 -4.77 10.35
C TYR A 113 13.05 -5.35 9.10
N TYR A 114 13.73 -6.23 8.34
CA TYR A 114 13.14 -6.84 7.15
C TYR A 114 11.83 -7.59 7.43
N PRO A 115 11.73 -8.45 8.47
CA PRO A 115 10.46 -9.13 8.77
C PRO A 115 9.31 -8.16 9.04
N TYR A 116 9.58 -7.05 9.75
CA TYR A 116 8.58 -6.02 10.03
C TYR A 116 8.09 -5.33 8.75
N TYR A 117 9.00 -4.93 7.86
CA TYR A 117 8.63 -4.34 6.57
C TYR A 117 7.91 -5.34 5.66
N LEU A 118 8.33 -6.61 5.66
CA LEU A 118 7.68 -7.66 4.89
C LEU A 118 6.23 -7.86 5.35
N GLU A 119 5.99 -7.95 6.66
CA GLU A 119 4.65 -8.07 7.21
C GLU A 119 3.79 -6.84 6.86
N ALA A 120 4.33 -5.64 7.08
CA ALA A 120 3.68 -4.37 6.80
C ALA A 120 3.32 -4.22 5.31
N TYR A 121 4.27 -4.44 4.41
CA TYR A 121 4.06 -4.27 2.98
C TYR A 121 3.20 -5.38 2.41
N THR A 122 3.24 -6.59 2.97
CA THR A 122 2.29 -7.66 2.63
C THR A 122 0.86 -7.27 3.03
N ALA A 123 0.67 -6.63 4.18
CA ALA A 123 -0.65 -6.14 4.56
C ALA A 123 -1.18 -5.08 3.59
N ILE A 124 -0.30 -4.25 3.01
CA ILE A 124 -0.68 -3.16 2.09
C ILE A 124 -0.87 -3.64 0.64
N LEU A 125 0.05 -4.48 0.15
CA LEU A 125 0.22 -4.82 -1.27
C LEU A 125 -0.02 -6.29 -1.59
N GLY A 126 -0.09 -7.14 -0.57
CA GLY A 126 -0.29 -8.58 -0.74
C GLY A 126 -1.51 -8.87 -1.60
N ASN A 127 -1.43 -9.91 -2.42
CA ASN A 127 -2.48 -10.34 -3.35
C ASN A 127 -2.81 -9.39 -4.52
N PHE A 128 -2.20 -8.21 -4.61
CA PHE A 128 -2.47 -7.28 -5.71
C PHE A 128 -1.91 -7.78 -7.04
N VAL A 129 -0.81 -8.55 -7.02
CA VAL A 129 -0.20 -9.14 -8.21
C VAL A 129 -0.40 -10.65 -8.17
N GLY A 130 -0.80 -11.24 -9.30
CA GLY A 130 -0.95 -12.68 -9.42
C GLY A 130 -1.63 -13.09 -10.72
N GLU A 131 -2.02 -14.35 -10.79
CA GLU A 131 -2.78 -14.90 -11.92
C GLU A 131 -4.23 -14.41 -11.93
N TYR A 132 -4.74 -14.10 -13.11
CA TYR A 132 -6.13 -13.76 -13.35
C TYR A 132 -6.56 -14.20 -14.76
N GLU A 133 -7.87 -14.28 -14.99
CA GLU A 133 -8.44 -14.58 -16.28
C GLU A 133 -9.15 -13.35 -16.85
N ILE A 134 -8.98 -13.12 -18.15
CA ILE A 134 -9.69 -12.07 -18.87
C ILE A 134 -10.43 -12.68 -20.06
N GLN A 135 -11.66 -12.24 -20.27
CA GLN A 135 -12.42 -12.63 -21.46
C GLN A 135 -11.82 -11.91 -22.68
N VAL A 136 -11.38 -12.68 -23.67
CA VAL A 136 -10.73 -12.16 -24.89
C VAL A 136 -11.59 -12.30 -26.13
N GLY A 137 -12.68 -13.06 -26.04
CA GLY A 137 -13.61 -13.24 -27.14
C GLY A 137 -14.78 -14.12 -26.75
N VAL A 138 -15.49 -14.54 -27.79
CA VAL A 138 -16.57 -15.51 -27.76
C VAL A 138 -16.34 -16.44 -28.94
N ASP A 139 -16.50 -17.74 -28.76
CA ASP A 139 -16.33 -18.72 -29.83
C ASP A 139 -17.57 -18.81 -30.75
N GLU A 140 -17.51 -19.69 -31.76
CA GLU A 140 -18.60 -19.90 -32.73
C GLU A 140 -19.90 -20.41 -32.08
N ASN A 141 -19.83 -20.99 -30.89
CA ASN A 141 -20.97 -21.51 -30.14
C ASN A 141 -21.54 -20.49 -29.14
N GLY A 142 -20.96 -19.29 -29.04
CA GLY A 142 -21.37 -18.29 -28.06
C GLY A 142 -20.72 -18.44 -26.68
N GLU A 143 -19.74 -19.34 -26.52
CA GLU A 143 -19.03 -19.55 -25.26
C GLU A 143 -17.91 -18.53 -25.08
N LYS A 144 -17.73 -18.05 -23.85
CA LYS A 144 -16.70 -17.05 -23.53
C LYS A 144 -15.31 -17.67 -23.58
N ILE A 145 -14.42 -17.08 -24.37
CA ILE A 145 -13.01 -17.46 -24.41
C ILE A 145 -12.26 -16.67 -23.34
N TRP A 146 -11.62 -17.39 -22.41
CA TRP A 146 -10.84 -16.82 -21.31
C TRP A 146 -9.35 -17.05 -21.54
N GLU A 147 -8.55 -16.00 -21.30
CA GLU A 147 -7.10 -16.06 -21.34
C GLU A 147 -6.53 -15.89 -19.92
N LYS A 148 -5.67 -16.81 -19.50
CA LYS A 148 -4.90 -16.69 -18.25
C LYS A 148 -3.76 -15.69 -18.43
N ARG A 149 -3.65 -14.75 -17.51
CA ARG A 149 -2.61 -13.72 -17.48
C ARG A 149 -2.03 -13.58 -16.07
N TYR A 150 -0.85 -12.96 -15.99
CA TYR A 150 -0.21 -12.60 -14.72
C TYR A 150 0.06 -11.10 -14.65
N GLY A 151 -0.30 -10.47 -13.53
CA GLY A 151 -0.09 -9.05 -13.32
C GLY A 151 -0.95 -8.48 -12.21
N LEU A 152 -1.18 -7.16 -12.27
CA LEU A 152 -2.00 -6.45 -11.29
C LEU A 152 -3.49 -6.85 -11.42
N LYS A 153 -4.12 -7.17 -10.29
CA LYS A 153 -5.50 -7.66 -10.16
C LYS A 153 -6.44 -6.71 -9.42
N VAL A 154 -5.91 -5.58 -8.96
CA VAL A 154 -6.69 -4.52 -8.30
C VAL A 154 -7.11 -3.45 -9.29
N PHE A 155 -8.24 -2.82 -9.01
CA PHE A 155 -8.88 -1.85 -9.89
C PHE A 155 -8.85 -0.46 -9.29
N SER A 156 -8.86 0.56 -10.15
CA SER A 156 -9.30 1.90 -9.76
C SER A 156 -10.71 1.81 -9.17
N PRO A 157 -11.03 2.51 -8.07
CA PRO A 157 -12.39 2.54 -7.51
C PRO A 157 -13.39 3.26 -8.42
N ILE A 158 -12.91 4.04 -9.41
CA ILE A 158 -13.71 4.66 -10.45
C ILE A 158 -13.70 3.78 -11.70
N ALA A 159 -14.87 3.45 -12.22
CA ALA A 159 -15.02 2.65 -13.43
C ALA A 159 -14.29 3.26 -14.64
N LYS A 160 -13.80 2.40 -15.54
CA LYS A 160 -13.08 2.80 -16.75
C LYS A 160 -13.93 3.76 -17.60
N ASN A 161 -13.27 4.77 -18.18
CA ASN A 161 -13.86 5.82 -19.03
C ASN A 161 -14.74 6.85 -18.31
N PHE A 162 -14.89 6.77 -16.98
CA PHE A 162 -15.52 7.84 -16.21
C PHE A 162 -14.47 8.86 -15.74
N PRO A 163 -14.63 10.15 -16.06
CA PRO A 163 -13.69 11.17 -15.64
C PRO A 163 -13.81 11.42 -14.13
N TYR A 164 -12.67 11.69 -13.49
CA TYR A 164 -12.58 12.17 -12.12
C TYR A 164 -11.38 13.09 -11.98
N HIS A 165 -11.40 13.94 -10.95
CA HIS A 165 -10.27 14.76 -10.54
C HIS A 165 -9.91 14.44 -9.09
N HIS A 166 -8.65 14.61 -8.72
CA HIS A 166 -8.20 14.46 -7.34
C HIS A 166 -7.07 15.46 -7.06
N TYR A 167 -6.72 15.61 -5.80
CA TYR A 167 -5.60 16.41 -5.33
C TYR A 167 -4.98 15.73 -4.10
N ASP A 168 -3.82 16.19 -3.64
CA ASP A 168 -3.17 15.62 -2.46
C ASP A 168 -3.93 16.06 -1.19
N ASP A 169 -4.86 15.22 -0.74
CA ASP A 169 -5.76 15.50 0.36
C ASP A 169 -5.66 14.55 1.55
N PHE A 170 -4.83 13.51 1.43
CA PHE A 170 -4.48 12.64 2.54
C PHE A 170 -3.67 13.43 3.58
N GLY A 171 -4.07 13.34 4.84
CA GLY A 171 -3.45 14.06 5.96
C GLY A 171 -3.95 15.48 6.17
N ASN A 172 -4.75 16.05 5.25
CA ASN A 172 -5.26 17.42 5.38
C ASN A 172 -6.18 17.61 6.60
N SER A 173 -6.13 18.79 7.20
CA SER A 173 -6.96 19.11 8.38
C SER A 173 -8.44 19.23 8.00
N ARG A 174 -9.32 18.58 8.77
CA ARG A 174 -10.78 18.70 8.69
C ARG A 174 -11.30 19.29 10.00
N THR A 175 -12.27 20.21 9.92
CA THR A 175 -12.85 20.93 11.06
C THR A 175 -14.34 20.65 11.30
N PHE A 176 -15.03 19.98 10.37
CA PHE A 176 -16.43 19.61 10.55
C PHE A 176 -16.60 18.56 11.65
N GLY A 177 -17.31 18.92 12.73
CA GLY A 177 -17.53 18.09 13.91
C GLY A 177 -16.43 18.22 14.96
N PHE A 178 -15.17 17.94 14.60
CA PHE A 178 -13.99 18.14 15.45
C PHE A 178 -12.71 18.17 14.58
N LYS A 179 -11.59 18.66 15.13
CA LYS A 179 -10.31 18.71 14.42
C LYS A 179 -9.75 17.30 14.23
N ARG A 180 -9.71 16.85 12.98
CA ARG A 180 -9.14 15.54 12.58
C ARG A 180 -8.32 15.68 11.30
N ARG A 181 -7.52 14.66 10.99
CA ARG A 181 -6.88 14.54 9.67
C ARG A 181 -7.80 13.77 8.73
N HIS A 182 -7.73 14.09 7.45
CA HIS A 182 -8.33 13.30 6.39
C HIS A 182 -7.48 12.05 6.17
N LEU A 183 -8.03 10.85 6.34
CA LEU A 183 -7.30 9.58 6.19
C LEU A 183 -7.85 8.78 5.00
N GLY A 184 -8.25 9.49 3.95
CA GLY A 184 -8.75 8.98 2.69
C GLY A 184 -8.31 9.88 1.55
N ASN A 185 -8.74 9.56 0.33
CA ASN A 185 -8.52 10.39 -0.84
C ASN A 185 -9.88 10.72 -1.47
N ASP A 186 -10.15 12.00 -1.74
CA ASP A 186 -11.37 12.43 -2.41
C ASP A 186 -11.18 12.37 -3.94
N LEU A 187 -11.99 11.52 -4.58
CA LEU A 187 -12.06 11.40 -6.04
C LEU A 187 -13.31 12.11 -6.55
N MET A 188 -13.15 13.28 -7.12
CA MET A 188 -14.23 14.15 -7.59
C MET A 188 -14.78 13.64 -8.93
N GLY A 189 -15.92 12.95 -8.88
CA GLY A 189 -16.66 12.46 -10.04
C GLY A 189 -18.07 13.07 -10.16
N GLN A 190 -18.76 12.75 -11.25
CA GLN A 190 -20.17 13.11 -11.42
C GLN A 190 -21.08 12.20 -10.57
N VAL A 191 -22.25 12.71 -10.16
CA VAL A 191 -23.26 11.89 -9.51
C VAL A 191 -23.71 10.77 -10.46
N GLY A 192 -23.59 9.52 -10.01
CA GLY A 192 -23.91 8.34 -10.82
C GLY A 192 -22.72 7.73 -11.56
N THR A 193 -21.50 8.26 -11.37
CA THR A 193 -20.28 7.53 -11.74
C THR A 193 -20.24 6.17 -11.03
N PRO A 194 -20.13 5.04 -11.75
CA PRO A 194 -20.06 3.73 -11.13
C PRO A 194 -18.80 3.58 -10.28
N ILE A 195 -19.01 3.17 -9.04
CA ILE A 195 -17.95 2.83 -8.09
C ILE A 195 -17.74 1.32 -8.14
N VAL A 196 -16.49 0.90 -8.22
CA VAL A 196 -16.12 -0.52 -8.32
C VAL A 196 -15.26 -0.97 -7.13
N ALA A 197 -15.36 -2.25 -6.79
CA ALA A 197 -14.50 -2.86 -5.78
C ALA A 197 -13.03 -2.86 -6.24
N VAL A 198 -12.12 -2.34 -5.42
CA VAL A 198 -10.68 -2.25 -5.71
C VAL A 198 -10.05 -3.64 -5.66
N GLU A 199 -10.39 -4.40 -4.62
CA GLU A 199 -9.98 -5.78 -4.40
C GLU A 199 -11.22 -6.60 -4.02
N GLY A 200 -11.22 -7.89 -4.39
CA GLY A 200 -12.22 -8.84 -3.94
C GLY A 200 -12.23 -9.03 -2.43
N GLY A 201 -13.42 -9.24 -1.87
CA GLY A 201 -13.61 -9.32 -0.43
C GLY A 201 -15.04 -9.58 -0.01
N VAL A 202 -15.29 -9.36 1.27
CA VAL A 202 -16.61 -9.50 1.90
C VAL A 202 -17.12 -8.13 2.32
N VAL A 203 -18.37 -7.83 1.98
CA VAL A 203 -19.06 -6.61 2.43
C VAL A 203 -19.33 -6.72 3.93
N GLU A 204 -18.61 -5.94 4.74
CA GLU A 204 -18.79 -5.89 6.20
C GLU A 204 -19.79 -4.81 6.63
N ALA A 205 -19.98 -3.77 5.82
CA ALA A 205 -20.86 -2.66 6.17
C ALA A 205 -21.57 -2.05 4.95
N LEU A 206 -22.87 -1.83 5.09
CA LEU A 206 -23.72 -1.02 4.20
C LEU A 206 -24.59 -0.10 5.05
N GLY A 207 -24.92 1.09 4.54
CA GLY A 207 -25.78 2.07 5.20
C GLY A 207 -25.19 3.47 5.30
N TRP A 208 -25.98 4.35 5.93
CA TRP A 208 -25.67 5.78 6.08
C TRP A 208 -25.02 6.08 7.43
N ASN A 209 -24.07 7.03 7.47
CA ASN A 209 -23.60 7.65 8.69
C ASN A 209 -23.37 9.16 8.53
N LYS A 210 -23.23 9.87 9.65
CA LYS A 210 -23.10 11.34 9.69
C LYS A 210 -21.89 11.90 8.90
N TYR A 211 -20.78 11.16 8.81
CA TYR A 211 -19.52 11.68 8.28
C TYR A 211 -19.20 11.24 6.86
N GLY A 212 -19.64 10.05 6.47
CA GLY A 212 -19.42 9.46 5.15
C GLY A 212 -20.68 9.39 4.30
N GLY A 213 -21.85 9.79 4.83
CA GLY A 213 -23.12 9.62 4.12
C GLY A 213 -23.39 8.14 3.84
N TRP A 214 -23.87 7.82 2.64
CA TRP A 214 -24.02 6.44 2.19
C TRP A 214 -22.64 5.84 1.91
N ARG A 215 -22.33 4.73 2.59
CA ARG A 215 -21.01 4.09 2.53
C ARG A 215 -21.10 2.58 2.40
N ILE A 216 -20.05 1.99 1.84
CA ILE A 216 -19.81 0.55 1.81
C ILE A 216 -18.41 0.25 2.35
N GLY A 217 -18.32 -0.79 3.19
CA GLY A 217 -17.09 -1.32 3.75
C GLY A 217 -16.82 -2.72 3.23
N ILE A 218 -15.66 -2.93 2.60
CA ILE A 218 -15.26 -4.23 2.05
C ILE A 218 -13.95 -4.66 2.71
N ARG A 219 -13.95 -5.85 3.31
CA ARG A 219 -12.76 -6.49 3.87
C ARG A 219 -12.15 -7.43 2.85
N SER A 220 -10.87 -7.28 2.54
CA SER A 220 -10.14 -8.22 1.67
C SER A 220 -10.22 -9.65 2.22
N PHE A 221 -10.13 -10.66 1.35
CA PHE A 221 -10.25 -12.06 1.79
C PHE A 221 -9.18 -12.49 2.80
N ASP A 222 -7.97 -11.92 2.72
CA ASP A 222 -6.88 -12.13 3.69
C ASP A 222 -7.06 -11.33 5.00
N LYS A 223 -8.13 -10.53 5.09
CA LYS A 223 -8.51 -9.67 6.21
C LYS A 223 -7.53 -8.56 6.55
N LYS A 224 -6.51 -8.32 5.71
CA LYS A 224 -5.47 -7.31 5.97
C LYS A 224 -5.89 -5.90 5.55
N ARG A 225 -6.83 -5.74 4.62
CA ARG A 225 -7.26 -4.43 4.09
C ARG A 225 -8.76 -4.22 4.26
N TYR A 226 -9.13 -2.99 4.62
CA TYR A 226 -10.51 -2.54 4.68
C TYR A 226 -10.69 -1.35 3.73
N TYR A 227 -11.47 -1.56 2.68
CA TYR A 227 -11.81 -0.54 1.72
C TYR A 227 -13.08 0.17 2.18
N TYR A 228 -12.97 1.47 2.44
CA TYR A 228 -14.07 2.31 2.85
C TYR A 228 -14.43 3.28 1.73
N TYR A 229 -15.60 3.07 1.12
CA TYR A 229 -16.14 3.94 0.08
C TYR A 229 -17.26 4.76 0.69
N ALA A 230 -17.17 6.08 0.57
CA ALA A 230 -18.11 7.03 1.16
C ALA A 230 -18.71 7.95 0.09
N HIS A 231 -19.72 8.71 0.50
CA HIS A 231 -20.40 9.71 -0.31
C HIS A 231 -21.07 9.13 -1.56
N LEU A 232 -21.56 7.89 -1.45
CA LEU A 232 -22.34 7.25 -2.50
C LEU A 232 -23.68 7.96 -2.72
N ARG A 233 -24.24 7.79 -3.91
CA ARG A 233 -25.44 8.50 -4.37
C ARG A 233 -26.64 8.24 -3.45
N GLN A 234 -27.31 9.30 -3.01
CA GLN A 234 -28.57 9.19 -2.27
C GLN A 234 -29.67 8.48 -3.08
N ASN A 235 -30.55 7.74 -2.40
CA ASN A 235 -31.68 6.94 -2.95
C ASN A 235 -31.29 5.69 -3.74
N PHE A 236 -30.12 5.69 -4.40
CA PHE A 236 -29.58 4.51 -5.09
C PHE A 236 -28.07 4.36 -4.84
N PRO A 237 -27.65 4.10 -3.59
CA PRO A 237 -26.23 4.09 -3.22
C PRO A 237 -25.49 2.78 -3.54
N TYR A 238 -26.22 1.67 -3.76
CA TYR A 238 -25.62 0.34 -3.85
C TYR A 238 -26.17 -0.43 -5.04
N HIS A 239 -25.36 -1.35 -5.57
CA HIS A 239 -25.86 -2.36 -6.47
C HIS A 239 -26.96 -3.22 -5.78
N LYS A 240 -28.10 -3.45 -6.45
CA LYS A 240 -29.33 -3.98 -5.82
C LYS A 240 -29.18 -5.35 -5.16
N SER A 241 -28.21 -6.16 -5.60
CA SER A 241 -27.95 -7.50 -5.06
C SER A 241 -27.05 -7.50 -3.82
N LEU A 242 -26.48 -6.36 -3.43
CA LEU A 242 -25.54 -6.30 -2.32
C LEU A 242 -26.23 -6.20 -0.97
N GLN A 243 -25.73 -6.99 -0.02
CA GLN A 243 -26.06 -6.94 1.40
C GLN A 243 -24.79 -7.19 2.23
N VAL A 244 -24.87 -6.96 3.54
CA VAL A 244 -23.77 -7.38 4.44
C VAL A 244 -23.57 -8.89 4.33
N GLY A 245 -22.31 -9.32 4.19
CA GLY A 245 -21.93 -10.70 3.92
C GLY A 245 -21.83 -11.06 2.44
N SER A 246 -22.24 -10.19 1.51
CA SER A 246 -22.02 -10.41 0.08
C SER A 246 -20.52 -10.52 -0.24
N ILE A 247 -20.18 -11.46 -1.12
CA ILE A 247 -18.85 -11.56 -1.71
C ILE A 247 -18.82 -10.69 -2.97
N VAL A 248 -17.79 -9.88 -3.11
CA VAL A 248 -17.51 -9.08 -4.31
C VAL A 248 -16.16 -9.48 -4.88
N LYS A 249 -16.03 -9.44 -6.21
CA LYS A 249 -14.77 -9.61 -6.93
C LYS A 249 -14.18 -8.23 -7.25
N SER A 250 -12.86 -8.18 -7.42
CA SER A 250 -12.19 -6.96 -7.91
C SER A 250 -12.83 -6.53 -9.24
N GLY A 251 -13.24 -5.27 -9.33
CA GLY A 251 -13.90 -4.69 -10.50
C GLY A 251 -15.43 -4.78 -10.53
N ASP A 252 -16.08 -5.50 -9.59
CA ASP A 252 -17.54 -5.51 -9.51
C ASP A 252 -18.07 -4.10 -9.21
N VAL A 253 -19.18 -3.70 -9.85
CA VAL A 253 -19.88 -2.45 -9.55
C VAL A 253 -20.59 -2.57 -8.21
N ILE A 254 -20.25 -1.69 -7.28
CA ILE A 254 -20.75 -1.72 -5.90
C ILE A 254 -21.70 -0.57 -5.56
N GLY A 255 -21.66 0.54 -6.31
CA GLY A 255 -22.51 1.71 -6.10
C GLY A 255 -22.40 2.76 -7.19
#